data_AF-A0A352DP25-F1
#
_entry.id   AF-A0A352DP25-F1
#
_cell.length_a   1.000
_cell.length_b   1.000
_cell.length_c   1.000
_cell.angle_alpha   90.00
_cell.angle_beta   90.00
_cell.angle_gamma   90.00
#
_symmetry.space_group_name_H-M   'P 1'
#
loop_
_entity.id
_entity.type
_entity.pdbx_description
1 polymer ?
#
loop_
_entity_poly.entity_id
_entity_poly.type
_entity_poly.pdbx_seq_one_letter_code
_entity_poly.pdbx_strand_id
1 'polypeptide(L)'
;DQTDTIYELMDKQYTFEQALRTREFEDDAPNYTPRISGILRFGSEGFNYAMSILKSANGNPSSCQRFTFSYTDPVNGEGHFIHTYMGDGNPLPSFEGEPELVGISGNIDEFTDMVWNSLNADNKVSLFVRFVDLESGKYETRIVNKNS
;
A
#
# COMPACT_ATOMS: atom_id res chain seq x y z
N ASP A 1 8.44 -9.76 -4.85
CA ASP A 1 9.01 -9.39 -6.16
C ASP A 1 8.90 -7.88 -6.45
N GLN A 2 7.71 -7.26 -6.36
CA GLN A 2 7.56 -5.82 -6.60
C GLN A 2 8.30 -4.97 -5.56
N THR A 3 8.14 -5.29 -4.28
CA THR A 3 8.88 -4.62 -3.20
C THR A 3 10.39 -4.74 -3.39
N ASP A 4 10.88 -5.93 -3.78
CA ASP A 4 12.30 -6.17 -4.06
C ASP A 4 12.77 -5.35 -5.27
N THR A 5 11.97 -5.31 -6.34
CA THR A 5 12.26 -4.50 -7.55
C THR A 5 12.38 -3.02 -7.21
N ILE A 6 11.45 -2.49 -6.40
CA ILE A 6 11.49 -1.09 -5.95
C ILE A 6 12.78 -0.85 -5.17
N TYR A 7 13.08 -1.70 -4.18
CA TYR A 7 14.27 -1.57 -3.36
C TYR A 7 15.57 -1.58 -4.18
N GLU A 8 15.73 -2.56 -5.07
CA GLU A 8 16.92 -2.72 -5.91
C GLU A 8 17.13 -1.57 -6.90
N LEU A 9 16.06 -1.06 -7.51
CA LEU A 9 16.18 0.07 -8.44
C LEU A 9 16.42 1.39 -7.70
N MET A 10 15.85 1.57 -6.52
CA MET A 10 16.13 2.74 -5.70
C MET A 10 17.58 2.76 -5.18
N ASP A 11 18.16 1.61 -4.84
CA ASP A 11 19.59 1.49 -4.54
C ASP A 11 20.47 1.97 -5.71
N LYS A 12 20.00 1.72 -6.94
CA LYS A 12 20.60 2.21 -8.20
C LYS A 12 20.20 3.65 -8.57
N GLN A 13 19.71 4.44 -7.61
CA GLN A 13 19.33 5.85 -7.76
C GLN A 13 18.11 6.13 -8.67
N TYR A 14 17.30 5.12 -8.98
CA TYR A 14 16.01 5.36 -9.62
C TYR A 14 14.98 5.89 -8.61
N THR A 15 14.04 6.73 -9.07
CA THR A 15 12.89 7.13 -8.24
C THR A 15 11.90 5.98 -8.08
N PHE A 16 10.98 6.11 -7.11
CA PHE A 16 9.90 5.15 -6.87
C PHE A 16 9.07 4.91 -8.14
N GLU A 17 8.71 5.97 -8.85
CA GLU A 17 7.95 5.92 -10.09
C GLU A 17 8.74 5.31 -11.23
N GLN A 18 10.05 5.60 -11.33
CA GLN A 18 10.91 5.00 -12.33
C GLN A 18 11.05 3.49 -12.11
N ALA A 19 11.17 3.05 -10.86
CA ALA A 19 11.20 1.63 -10.53
C ALA A 19 9.91 0.92 -10.95
N LEU A 20 8.75 1.52 -10.63
CA LEU A 20 7.43 0.98 -10.95
C LEU A 20 7.10 0.95 -12.46
N ARG A 21 7.80 1.73 -13.30
CA ARG A 21 7.67 1.62 -14.77
C ARG A 21 8.12 0.28 -15.33
N THR A 22 8.92 -0.49 -14.58
CA THR A 22 9.37 -1.84 -14.96
C THR A 22 8.34 -2.93 -14.62
N ARG A 23 7.23 -2.56 -13.96
CA ARG A 23 6.20 -3.45 -13.45
C ARG A 23 4.85 -3.13 -14.08
N GLU A 24 3.96 -4.10 -14.01
CA GLU A 24 2.55 -4.03 -14.38
C GLU A 24 1.70 -4.72 -13.30
N PHE A 25 0.39 -4.82 -13.52
CA PHE A 25 -0.51 -5.66 -12.70
C PHE A 25 -0.08 -7.15 -12.72
N GLU A 26 -0.70 -7.99 -11.90
CA GLU A 26 -0.43 -9.44 -11.90
C GLU A 26 -0.96 -10.10 -13.20
N ASP A 27 -0.21 -11.05 -13.76
CA ASP A 27 -0.63 -11.80 -14.96
C ASP A 27 -1.54 -12.99 -14.59
N ASP A 28 -2.65 -12.70 -13.90
CA ASP A 28 -3.57 -13.68 -13.31
C ASP A 28 -4.98 -13.58 -13.91
N ALA A 29 -5.04 -13.62 -15.24
CA ALA A 29 -6.29 -13.56 -15.99
C ALA A 29 -7.39 -14.48 -15.39
N PRO A 30 -8.65 -14.02 -15.32
CA PRO A 30 -9.17 -12.78 -15.87
C PRO A 30 -9.10 -11.57 -14.92
N ASN A 31 -8.52 -11.71 -13.72
CA ASN A 31 -8.59 -10.66 -12.69
C ASN A 31 -7.60 -9.52 -12.96
N TYR A 32 -6.40 -9.85 -13.42
CA TYR A 32 -5.34 -8.87 -13.63
C TYR A 32 -5.11 -8.02 -12.36
N THR A 33 -4.89 -8.71 -11.23
CA THR A 33 -4.86 -8.14 -9.88
C THR A 33 -3.97 -6.90 -9.87
N PRO A 34 -4.48 -5.74 -9.42
CA PRO A 34 -3.64 -4.56 -9.29
C PRO A 34 -2.47 -4.78 -8.34
N ARG A 35 -1.30 -4.27 -8.69
CA ARG A 35 -0.17 -4.22 -7.78
C ARG A 35 -0.13 -2.87 -7.08
N ILE A 36 -0.22 -2.88 -5.75
CA ILE A 36 -0.15 -1.69 -4.92
C ILE A 36 1.21 -1.58 -4.23
N SER A 37 1.66 -0.36 -3.97
CA SER A 37 2.90 -0.11 -3.23
C SER A 37 2.83 1.21 -2.48
N GLY A 38 3.58 1.30 -1.39
CA GLY A 38 3.77 2.53 -0.63
C GLY A 38 5.24 2.72 -0.30
N ILE A 39 5.68 3.98 -0.26
CA ILE A 39 6.99 4.36 0.24
C ILE A 39 6.84 5.48 1.26
N LEU A 40 7.49 5.30 2.41
CA LEU A 40 7.59 6.30 3.46
C LEU A 40 9.00 6.91 3.40
N ARG A 41 9.10 8.24 3.48
CA ARG A 41 10.37 8.95 3.60
C ARG A 41 10.40 9.72 4.91
N PHE A 42 11.52 9.56 5.61
CA PHE A 42 11.84 10.21 6.86
C PHE A 42 13.13 11.02 6.66
N GLY A 43 13.32 12.10 7.42
CA GLY A 43 14.59 12.82 7.43
C GLY A 43 14.43 14.31 7.71
N SER A 44 15.50 15.06 7.43
CA SER A 44 15.57 16.51 7.64
C SER A 44 14.57 17.31 6.79
N GLU A 45 14.09 16.75 5.69
CA GLU A 45 13.07 17.34 4.82
C GLU A 45 11.64 17.07 5.31
N GLY A 46 11.49 16.49 6.51
CA GLY A 46 10.19 16.14 7.07
C GLY A 46 9.72 14.74 6.69
N PHE A 47 8.49 14.42 7.12
CA PHE A 47 7.83 13.16 6.80
C PHE A 47 6.98 13.32 5.54
N ASN A 48 7.15 12.44 4.57
CA ASN A 48 6.30 12.35 3.39
C ASN A 48 6.14 10.90 2.97
N TYR A 49 5.11 10.62 2.19
CA TYR A 49 4.91 9.30 1.62
C TYR A 49 4.24 9.36 0.26
N ALA A 50 4.44 8.30 -0.52
CA ALA A 50 3.73 8.11 -1.77
C ALA A 50 3.13 6.71 -1.84
N MET A 51 2.00 6.60 -2.51
CA MET A 51 1.28 5.36 -2.76
C MET A 51 1.13 5.19 -4.27
N SER A 52 1.18 3.96 -4.76
CA SER A 52 1.01 3.65 -6.17
C SER A 52 0.13 2.44 -6.38
N ILE A 53 -0.62 2.46 -7.49
CA ILE A 53 -1.38 1.34 -8.01
C ILE A 53 -1.12 1.18 -9.51
N LEU A 54 -0.77 -0.05 -9.91
CA LEU A 54 -0.64 -0.48 -11.31
C LEU A 54 -1.80 -1.41 -11.62
N LYS A 55 -2.67 -1.05 -12.57
CA LYS A 55 -3.89 -1.83 -12.89
C LYS A 55 -4.15 -1.91 -14.37
N SER A 56 -4.85 -2.96 -14.80
CA SER A 56 -5.29 -3.09 -16.19
C SER A 56 -6.36 -2.04 -16.51
N ALA A 57 -6.45 -1.60 -17.76
CA ALA A 57 -7.53 -0.72 -18.20
C ALA A 57 -8.83 -1.53 -18.36
N ASN A 58 -9.61 -1.61 -17.28
CA ASN A 58 -10.91 -2.32 -17.24
C ASN A 58 -10.80 -3.79 -17.72
N GLY A 59 -9.77 -4.50 -17.26
CA GLY A 59 -9.53 -5.89 -17.65
C GLY A 59 -8.84 -6.08 -19.00
N ASN A 60 -8.38 -5.01 -19.65
CA ASN A 60 -7.58 -5.12 -20.88
C ASN A 60 -6.11 -5.44 -20.55
N PRO A 61 -5.60 -6.66 -20.85
CA PRO A 61 -4.23 -7.05 -20.54
C PRO A 61 -3.18 -6.28 -21.35
N SER A 62 -3.56 -5.61 -22.43
CA SER A 62 -2.62 -4.84 -23.26
C SER A 62 -2.47 -3.38 -22.80
N SER A 63 -3.13 -2.98 -21.71
CA SER A 63 -3.13 -1.60 -21.24
C SER A 63 -2.95 -1.52 -19.74
N CYS A 64 -1.74 -1.16 -19.31
CA CYS A 64 -1.40 -0.91 -17.91
C CYS A 64 -1.51 0.57 -17.57
N GLN A 65 -2.40 0.89 -16.64
CA GLN A 65 -2.57 2.21 -16.04
C GLN A 65 -1.74 2.32 -14.76
N ARG A 66 -1.08 3.46 -14.56
CA ARG A 66 -0.15 3.69 -13.45
C ARG A 66 -0.51 4.99 -12.77
N PHE A 67 -0.79 4.91 -11.48
CA PHE A 67 -1.15 6.07 -10.66
C PHE A 67 -0.21 6.16 -9.47
N THR A 68 0.19 7.39 -9.13
CA THR A 68 0.99 7.71 -7.95
C THR A 68 0.34 8.87 -7.23
N PHE A 69 0.16 8.72 -5.93
CA PHE A 69 -0.39 9.73 -5.04
C PHE A 69 0.69 10.08 -4.02
N SER A 70 1.01 11.36 -3.88
CA SER A 70 2.11 11.83 -3.03
C SER A 70 1.59 12.81 -1.99
N TYR A 71 2.02 12.62 -0.75
CA TYR A 71 1.59 13.36 0.42
C TYR A 71 2.82 13.94 1.13
N THR A 72 2.95 15.26 1.05
CA THR A 72 3.99 16.03 1.76
C THR A 72 3.38 16.63 3.01
N ASP A 73 4.12 16.60 4.12
CA ASP A 73 3.68 17.14 5.42
C ASP A 73 2.28 16.65 5.82
N PRO A 74 2.05 15.32 5.89
CA PRO A 74 0.73 14.78 6.13
C PRO A 74 0.17 15.24 7.47
N VAL A 75 -1.15 15.49 7.49
CA VAL A 75 -1.85 16.02 8.66
C VAL A 75 -1.85 14.99 9.77
N ASN A 76 -1.48 15.43 10.99
CA ASN A 76 -1.48 14.56 12.15
C ASN A 76 -2.89 13.99 12.41
N GLY A 77 -2.97 12.67 12.56
CA GLY A 77 -4.23 11.94 12.74
C GLY A 77 -4.91 11.54 11.43
N GLU A 78 -4.35 11.87 10.27
CA GLU A 78 -4.85 11.45 8.96
C GLU A 78 -3.88 10.46 8.29
N GLY A 79 -4.45 9.49 7.59
CA GLY A 79 -3.73 8.52 6.77
C GLY A 79 -4.51 8.20 5.50
N HIS A 80 -3.86 7.51 4.58
CA HIS A 80 -4.49 7.06 3.34
C HIS A 80 -4.35 5.56 3.17
N PHE A 81 -5.37 4.95 2.59
CA PHE A 81 -5.46 3.52 2.36
C PHE A 81 -5.84 3.24 0.90
N ILE A 82 -5.19 2.24 0.31
CA ILE A 82 -5.56 1.65 -0.98
C ILE A 82 -5.62 0.14 -0.83
N HIS A 83 -6.49 -0.46 -1.63
CA HIS A 83 -6.64 -1.90 -1.76
C HIS A 83 -6.65 -2.28 -3.24
N THR A 84 -6.63 -3.59 -3.53
CA THR A 84 -6.60 -4.07 -4.91
C THR A 84 -7.97 -4.03 -5.58
N TYR A 85 -9.05 -4.26 -4.82
CA TYR A 85 -10.39 -4.48 -5.38
C TYR A 85 -11.49 -3.68 -4.70
N MET A 86 -12.42 -3.10 -5.44
CA MET A 86 -13.58 -2.38 -4.89
C MET A 86 -14.55 -3.29 -4.12
N GLY A 87 -14.52 -4.60 -4.36
CA GLY A 87 -15.38 -5.57 -3.71
C GLY A 87 -15.42 -6.88 -4.50
N ASP A 88 -16.47 -7.66 -4.27
CA ASP A 88 -16.70 -8.92 -4.98
C ASP A 88 -17.05 -8.69 -6.47
N GLY A 89 -16.75 -9.67 -7.32
CA GLY A 89 -17.05 -9.63 -8.75
C GLY A 89 -16.45 -10.80 -9.52
N ASN A 90 -16.76 -10.89 -10.83
CA ASN A 90 -16.16 -11.88 -11.73
C ASN A 90 -16.02 -11.30 -13.15
N PRO A 91 -14.84 -10.79 -13.54
CA PRO A 91 -13.62 -10.64 -12.73
C PRO A 91 -13.77 -9.62 -11.59
N LEU A 92 -12.85 -9.66 -10.63
CA LEU A 92 -12.86 -8.74 -9.49
C LEU A 92 -12.63 -7.28 -9.96
N PRO A 93 -13.49 -6.32 -9.58
CA PRO A 93 -13.34 -4.94 -9.99
C PRO A 93 -12.13 -4.30 -9.31
N SER A 94 -11.16 -3.85 -10.09
CA SER A 94 -9.97 -3.13 -9.60
C SER A 94 -10.36 -1.86 -8.83
N PHE A 95 -9.55 -1.46 -7.84
CA PHE A 95 -9.73 -0.20 -7.12
C PHE A 95 -9.79 1.02 -8.05
N GLU A 96 -10.68 1.96 -7.76
CA GLU A 96 -10.91 3.19 -8.53
C GLU A 96 -11.00 4.41 -7.60
N GLY A 97 -10.49 5.54 -8.07
CA GLY A 97 -10.51 6.81 -7.33
C GLY A 97 -9.17 7.17 -6.68
N GLU A 98 -9.23 8.20 -5.84
CA GLU A 98 -8.14 8.62 -4.97
C GLU A 98 -8.04 7.68 -3.75
N PRO A 99 -6.88 7.56 -3.08
CA PRO A 99 -6.76 6.81 -1.85
C PRO A 99 -7.75 7.25 -0.79
N GLU A 100 -8.32 6.28 -0.06
CA GLU A 100 -9.34 6.52 0.95
C GLU A 100 -8.70 7.17 2.19
N LEU A 101 -9.26 8.30 2.63
CA LEU A 101 -8.83 9.00 3.83
C LEU A 101 -9.29 8.24 5.07
N VAL A 102 -8.36 7.99 5.99
CA VAL A 102 -8.63 7.29 7.26
C VAL A 102 -8.12 8.10 8.45
N GLY A 103 -8.84 7.99 9.57
CA GLY A 103 -8.39 8.53 10.85
C GLY A 103 -7.39 7.59 11.51
N ILE A 104 -6.25 8.13 11.95
CA ILE A 104 -5.21 7.40 12.67
C ILE A 104 -5.18 7.91 14.12
N SER A 105 -5.38 7.00 15.08
CA SER A 105 -5.40 7.34 16.50
C SER A 105 -5.03 6.14 17.35
N GLY A 106 -4.68 6.39 18.61
CA GLY A 106 -4.32 5.35 19.56
C GLY A 106 -2.86 4.89 19.42
N ASN A 107 -2.50 3.90 20.23
CA ASN A 107 -1.18 3.27 20.16
C ASN A 107 -1.16 2.12 19.14
N ILE A 108 0.01 1.51 18.92
CA ILE A 108 0.19 0.44 17.93
C ILE A 108 -0.69 -0.79 18.24
N ASP A 109 -0.94 -1.12 19.50
CA ASP A 109 -1.77 -2.27 19.88
C ASP A 109 -3.24 -2.00 19.58
N GLU A 110 -3.77 -0.85 19.98
CA GLU A 110 -5.14 -0.41 19.69
C GLU A 110 -5.39 -0.33 18.17
N PHE A 111 -4.45 0.22 17.42
CA PHE A 111 -4.55 0.31 15.97
C PHE A 111 -4.47 -1.05 15.30
N THR A 112 -3.58 -1.93 15.76
CA THR A 112 -3.46 -3.30 15.22
C THR A 112 -4.76 -4.07 15.43
N ASP A 113 -5.35 -4.00 16.62
CA ASP A 113 -6.61 -4.66 16.95
C ASP A 113 -7.77 -4.07 16.14
N MET A 114 -7.83 -2.75 15.98
CA MET A 114 -8.85 -2.08 15.16
C MET A 114 -8.82 -2.59 13.72
N VAL A 115 -7.64 -2.58 13.08
CA VAL A 115 -7.49 -3.03 11.69
C VAL A 115 -7.83 -4.52 11.59
N TRP A 116 -7.26 -5.36 12.46
CA TRP A 116 -7.47 -6.80 12.44
C TRP A 116 -8.94 -7.20 12.58
N ASN A 117 -9.69 -6.51 13.45
CA ASN A 117 -11.10 -6.80 13.68
C ASN A 117 -12.02 -6.21 12.61
N SER A 118 -11.55 -5.22 11.85
CA SER A 118 -12.30 -4.65 10.71
C SER A 118 -12.19 -5.48 9.43
N LEU A 119 -11.17 -6.34 9.32
CA LEU A 119 -11.02 -7.24 8.18
C LEU A 119 -12.08 -8.36 8.20
N ASN A 120 -12.55 -8.76 7.00
CA ASN A 120 -13.46 -9.88 6.84
C ASN A 120 -12.89 -11.15 7.52
N ALA A 121 -13.66 -11.74 8.43
CA ALA A 121 -13.21 -12.84 9.29
C ALA A 121 -12.84 -14.11 8.50
N ASP A 122 -13.49 -14.36 7.37
CA ASP A 122 -13.25 -15.53 6.52
C ASP A 122 -11.99 -15.33 5.66
N ASN A 123 -11.77 -14.11 5.18
CA ASN A 123 -10.70 -13.79 4.23
C ASN A 123 -9.40 -13.29 4.88
N LYS A 124 -9.40 -12.82 6.13
CA LYS A 124 -8.18 -12.32 6.78
C LYS A 124 -7.20 -13.45 7.10
N VAL A 125 -5.93 -13.27 6.73
CA VAL A 125 -4.85 -14.26 6.94
C VAL A 125 -3.76 -13.69 7.86
N SER A 126 -3.20 -12.55 7.51
CA SER A 126 -2.12 -11.92 8.27
C SER A 126 -2.17 -10.40 8.18
N LEU A 127 -1.66 -9.72 9.21
CA LEU A 127 -1.53 -8.27 9.28
C LEU A 127 -0.14 -7.91 9.82
N PHE A 128 0.51 -6.95 9.17
CA PHE A 128 1.74 -6.31 9.64
C PHE A 128 1.46 -4.84 9.92
N VAL A 129 1.83 -4.37 11.11
CA VAL A 129 1.72 -2.96 11.52
C VAL A 129 3.07 -2.50 12.04
N ARG A 130 3.49 -1.29 11.65
CA ARG A 130 4.70 -0.64 12.15
C ARG A 130 4.45 0.81 12.47
N PHE A 131 4.85 1.23 13.67
CA PHE A 131 4.91 2.63 14.08
C PHE A 131 6.37 3.06 14.09
N VAL A 132 6.67 4.25 13.55
CA VAL A 132 8.01 4.82 13.52
C VAL A 132 7.93 6.19 14.19
N ASP A 133 8.75 6.39 15.21
CA ASP A 133 8.94 7.70 15.84
C ASP A 133 9.75 8.59 14.90
N LEU A 134 9.18 9.74 14.51
CA LEU A 134 9.76 10.60 13.49
C LEU A 134 11.06 11.27 13.95
N GLU A 135 11.24 11.51 15.25
CA GLU A 135 12.42 12.18 15.80
C GLU A 135 13.59 11.21 15.99
N SER A 136 13.35 10.07 16.61
CA SER A 136 14.39 9.10 16.98
C SER A 136 14.61 8.00 15.96
N GLY A 137 13.68 7.80 15.02
CA GLY A 137 13.67 6.69 14.06
C GLY A 137 13.44 5.32 14.70
N LYS A 138 13.16 5.26 16.00
CA LYS A 138 12.78 4.02 16.68
C LYS A 138 11.46 3.53 16.13
N TYR A 139 11.31 2.22 16.03
CA TYR A 139 10.07 1.63 15.55
C TYR A 139 9.61 0.47 16.41
N GLU A 140 8.30 0.29 16.41
CA GLU A 140 7.63 -0.88 16.95
C GLU A 140 6.93 -1.63 15.82
N THR A 141 6.70 -2.93 16.01
CA THR A 141 6.04 -3.75 15.01
C THR A 141 5.09 -4.73 15.67
N ARG A 142 3.97 -5.01 15.01
CA ARG A 142 3.06 -6.11 15.33
C ARG A 142 2.84 -6.95 14.08
N ILE A 143 2.81 -8.25 14.27
CA ILE A 143 2.48 -9.23 13.22
C ILE A 143 1.40 -10.12 13.80
N VAL A 144 0.24 -10.13 13.17
CA VAL A 144 -0.88 -11.01 13.51
C VAL A 144 -1.05 -12.00 12.37
N ASN A 145 -1.23 -13.27 12.69
CA ASN A 145 -1.49 -14.32 11.70
C ASN A 145 -2.56 -15.25 12.25
N LYS A 146 -3.62 -15.48 11.46
CA LYS A 146 -4.76 -16.32 11.82
C LYS A 146 -4.37 -17.79 12.03
N ASN A 147 -3.28 -18.23 11.39
CA ASN A 147 -2.84 -19.63 11.35
C ASN A 147 -1.60 -19.91 12.22
N SER A 148 -1.26 -19.01 13.14
CA SER A 148 -0.15 -19.20 14.10
C SER A 148 -0.56 -19.98 15.34
#